data_AF-A0A8I1HSS3-F1
#
_entry.id   AF-A0A8I1HSS3-F1
#
_cell.length_a   1.000
_cell.length_b   1.000
_cell.length_c   1.000
_cell.angle_alpha   90.00
_cell.angle_beta   90.00
_cell.angle_gamma   90.00
#
_symmetry.space_group_name_H-M   'P 1'
#
loop_
_entity.id
_entity.type
_entity.pdbx_description
1 polymer ?
#
loop_
_entity_poly.entity_id
_entity_poly.type
_entity_poly.pdbx_seq_one_letter_code
_entity_poly.pdbx_strand_id
1 'polypeptide(L)'
;MALGNCLTMSLNGVLAQLVEVEANVGHGLPGIHVVGQTDTAISESRDRIRTAAFNSHLPWPKTKVVVSMSPASLPKSGSHFDLPIALAILAAQAEADFPSYGSTPSPAQRLQRTLVLGELGLDGSVRSVAGIIPALLAAREQGITTLIVPPGNAAEATLVPDMDVLVASSLKEAFSWACSNRGLPQAGSFSGSLSPAPAAASRLDFSDIAGQSNAKWAAEVAAAGGHHLMMIGPPGSGKSMIASRLPTILPTLTPDQQVETTAIHSLTGTPGEVIERAPFIAPHASVTRAALLGGGSGHPRPGAVSLAHNGVLFLDEASEVAAPVLDGLRAPLEEGHVRLARSRREVTYPARFQLVMAANPCRCAAEDPSKCRCNPHERMNYLSNLSGPLRDRLDMVVTLTGQAATINAEGEEESAVIAERVAAARERAAARWWADGITARTNGEVPSSYLRRKRPAAEAAMVMLSAYLADGEISQRGVDRVLKLSWTLADLAGKAQPDLDEVGRALDLRGSINVGRLAA
;
A
#
# COMPACT_ATOMS: atom_id res chain seq x y z
N MET A 1 31.62 33.43 10.21
CA MET A 1 30.72 32.69 11.11
C MET A 1 30.61 31.30 10.54
N ALA A 2 30.89 30.27 11.32
CA ALA A 2 31.00 28.91 10.81
C ALA A 2 29.61 28.27 10.72
N LEU A 3 29.00 28.38 9.54
CA LEU A 3 27.66 27.89 9.22
C LEU A 3 27.79 26.63 8.38
N GLY A 4 27.05 25.59 8.74
CA GLY A 4 26.93 24.37 7.97
C GLY A 4 25.47 24.04 7.72
N ASN A 5 25.17 23.55 6.51
CA ASN A 5 23.81 23.38 6.03
C ASN A 5 23.66 21.97 5.47
N CYS A 6 22.49 21.36 5.65
CA CYS A 6 22.16 20.06 5.08
C CYS A 6 20.66 19.96 4.83
N LEU A 7 20.25 19.38 3.70
CA LEU A 7 18.84 19.13 3.42
C LEU A 7 18.43 17.76 3.94
N THR A 8 17.22 17.66 4.50
CA THR A 8 16.57 16.41 4.87
C THR A 8 15.06 16.56 4.70
N MET A 9 14.25 15.58 5.11
CA MET A 9 12.79 15.69 5.04
C MET A 9 12.12 15.23 6.31
N SER A 10 10.93 15.77 6.55
CA SER A 10 10.01 15.25 7.55
C SER A 10 8.84 14.56 6.90
N LEU A 11 8.45 13.41 7.46
CA LEU A 11 7.34 12.60 6.95
C LEU A 11 6.00 13.06 7.53
N ASN A 12 5.00 13.13 6.65
CA ASN A 12 3.59 13.29 6.98
C ASN A 12 2.77 12.19 6.27
N GLY A 13 2.78 11.00 6.86
CA GLY A 13 2.25 9.79 6.22
C GLY A 13 3.11 9.35 5.05
N VAL A 14 2.50 9.17 3.88
CA VAL A 14 3.19 8.85 2.63
C VAL A 14 3.72 10.07 1.87
N LEU A 15 3.61 11.26 2.46
CA LEU A 15 4.18 12.49 1.90
C LEU A 15 5.40 12.91 2.71
N ALA A 16 6.34 13.60 2.05
CA ALA A 16 7.50 14.19 2.70
C ALA A 16 7.56 15.70 2.44
N GLN A 17 8.03 16.45 3.42
CA GLN A 17 8.25 17.90 3.30
C GLN A 17 9.72 18.21 3.57
N LEU A 18 10.29 19.10 2.75
CA LEU A 18 11.68 19.50 2.85
C LEU A 18 11.96 20.19 4.19
N VAL A 19 13.07 19.81 4.81
CA VAL A 19 13.61 20.42 6.02
C VAL A 19 15.04 20.83 5.77
N GLU A 20 15.35 22.10 6.02
CA GLU A 20 16.72 22.58 6.02
C GLU A 20 17.27 22.51 7.44
N VAL A 21 18.41 21.84 7.62
CA VAL A 21 19.15 21.76 8.87
C VAL A 21 20.33 22.71 8.79
N GLU A 22 20.36 23.70 9.67
CA GLU A 22 21.46 24.66 9.79
C GLU A 22 22.15 24.47 11.14
N ALA A 23 23.46 24.36 11.12
CA ALA A 23 24.30 24.32 12.31
C ALA A 23 25.21 25.54 12.34
N ASN A 24 25.24 26.22 13.49
CA ASN A 24 26.15 27.32 13.75
C ASN A 24 27.10 26.92 14.90
N VAL A 25 28.40 26.92 14.61
CA VAL A 25 29.46 26.70 15.60
C VAL A 25 29.95 28.08 16.07
N GLY A 26 29.64 28.39 17.32
CA GLY A 26 29.92 29.70 17.92
C GLY A 26 30.83 29.61 19.15
N HIS A 27 31.03 30.75 19.81
CA HIS A 27 31.75 30.82 21.08
C HIS A 27 30.87 30.40 22.26
N GLY A 28 31.48 29.79 23.29
CA GLY A 28 30.79 29.36 24.52
C GLY A 28 31.17 27.95 24.95
N LEU A 29 30.56 27.50 26.04
CA LEU A 29 30.79 26.15 26.58
C LEU A 29 30.31 25.06 25.60
N PRO A 30 31.01 23.92 25.53
CA PRO A 30 30.62 22.81 24.66
C PRO A 30 29.18 22.34 24.94
N GLY A 31 28.36 22.29 23.89
CA GLY A 31 26.98 21.83 23.99
C GLY A 31 26.22 22.01 22.68
N ILE A 32 25.33 21.07 22.37
CA ILE A 32 24.44 21.11 21.20
C ILE A 32 23.08 21.63 21.65
N HIS A 33 22.55 22.67 21.01
CA HIS A 33 21.20 23.16 21.27
C HIS A 33 20.38 23.07 20.00
N VAL A 34 19.35 22.23 20.00
CA VAL A 34 18.44 22.08 18.86
C VAL A 34 17.22 22.98 19.09
N VAL A 35 16.91 23.84 18.12
CA VAL A 35 15.82 24.80 18.17
C VAL A 35 14.71 24.38 17.20
N GLY A 36 13.46 24.37 17.66
CA GLY A 36 12.29 24.06 16.84
C GLY A 36 11.26 23.15 17.53
N GLN A 37 10.20 22.77 16.80
CA GLN A 37 9.22 21.77 17.23
C GLN A 37 9.76 20.35 16.97
N THR A 38 10.65 19.88 17.83
CA THR A 38 11.26 18.53 17.77
C THR A 38 10.65 17.59 18.80
N ASP A 39 10.63 16.30 18.49
CA ASP A 39 10.23 15.25 19.43
C ASP A 39 11.38 14.83 20.38
N THR A 40 11.08 13.89 21.28
CA THR A 40 12.05 13.32 22.21
C THR A 40 13.17 12.58 21.50
N ALA A 41 12.88 11.87 20.40
CA ALA A 41 13.87 11.12 19.64
C ALA A 41 15.00 12.03 19.15
N ILE A 42 14.68 13.20 18.57
CA ILE A 42 15.67 14.19 18.13
C ILE A 42 16.43 14.79 19.32
N SER A 43 15.76 14.98 20.47
CA SER A 43 16.42 15.50 21.66
C SER A 43 17.47 14.52 22.22
N GLU A 44 17.20 13.23 22.17
CA GLU A 44 18.10 12.13 22.57
C GLU A 44 19.19 11.87 21.51
N SER A 45 18.94 12.20 20.24
CA SER A 45 19.93 12.09 19.16
C SER A 45 21.22 12.85 19.44
N ARG A 46 21.20 13.90 20.26
CA ARG A 46 22.37 14.75 20.53
C ARG A 46 23.59 13.97 21.02
N ASP A 47 23.39 13.09 22.00
CA ASP A 47 24.47 12.28 22.57
C ASP A 47 24.89 11.16 21.60
N ARG A 48 23.92 10.62 20.86
CA ARG A 48 24.17 9.60 19.83
C ARG A 48 25.03 10.15 18.69
N ILE A 49 24.67 11.31 18.15
CA ILE A 49 25.42 12.01 17.09
C ILE A 49 26.85 12.32 17.56
N ARG A 50 27.00 12.87 18.77
CA ARG A 50 28.32 13.20 19.33
C ARG A 50 29.19 11.95 19.48
N THR A 51 28.61 10.87 20.00
CA THR A 51 29.31 9.59 20.19
C THR A 51 29.70 8.97 18.85
N ALA A 52 28.80 8.98 17.88
CA ALA A 52 29.04 8.51 16.51
C ALA A 52 30.20 9.26 15.84
N ALA A 53 30.23 10.59 15.95
CA ALA A 53 31.32 11.41 15.40
C ALA A 53 32.66 11.13 16.08
N PHE A 54 32.66 10.97 17.41
CA PHE A 54 33.87 10.64 18.18
C PHE A 54 34.44 9.27 17.78
N ASN A 55 33.58 8.24 17.74
CA ASN A 55 33.96 6.89 17.34
C ASN A 55 34.34 6.79 15.86
N SER A 56 33.85 7.71 15.02
CA SER A 56 34.26 7.86 13.63
C SER A 56 35.58 8.63 13.45
N HIS A 57 36.21 9.09 14.53
CA HIS A 57 37.41 9.95 14.53
C HIS A 57 37.26 11.23 13.71
N LEU A 58 36.08 11.86 13.75
CA LEU A 58 35.77 13.08 13.00
C LEU A 58 35.97 14.34 13.87
N PRO A 59 36.29 15.49 13.25
CA PRO A 59 36.49 16.74 13.97
C PRO A 59 35.16 17.23 14.56
N TRP A 60 35.01 17.14 15.88
CA TRP A 60 33.80 17.59 16.58
C TRP A 60 34.03 18.92 17.31
N PRO A 61 33.12 19.91 17.20
CA PRO A 61 33.25 21.19 17.90
C PRO A 61 33.40 21.03 19.41
N LYS A 62 34.39 21.73 19.98
CA LYS A 62 34.58 21.84 21.44
C LYS A 62 33.90 23.09 22.03
N THR A 63 33.04 23.74 21.26
CA THR A 63 32.32 24.97 21.64
C THR A 63 30.81 24.78 21.51
N LYS A 64 30.06 25.86 21.72
CA LYS A 64 28.60 25.85 21.60
C LYS A 64 28.18 25.66 20.14
N VAL A 65 27.27 24.71 19.92
CA VAL A 65 26.64 24.43 18.63
C VAL A 65 25.15 24.70 18.74
N VAL A 66 24.61 25.50 17.82
CA VAL A 66 23.17 25.73 17.70
C VAL A 66 22.69 25.14 16.39
N VAL A 67 21.72 24.23 16.46
CA VAL A 67 21.10 23.60 15.31
C VAL A 67 19.68 24.14 15.16
N SER A 68 19.35 24.67 13.99
CA SER A 68 18.02 25.12 13.62
C SER A 68 17.48 24.23 12.51
N MET A 69 16.16 24.00 12.50
CA MET A 69 15.50 23.25 11.43
C MET A 69 14.27 23.98 10.91
N SER A 70 14.30 24.36 9.63
CA SER A 70 13.25 25.11 8.94
C SER A 70 12.41 24.19 8.03
N PRO A 71 11.08 24.38 7.90
CA PRO A 71 10.24 25.42 8.51
C PRO A 71 9.86 25.12 9.97
N ALA A 72 9.84 26.11 10.86
CA ALA A 72 9.53 25.92 12.29
C ALA A 72 8.09 25.43 12.57
N SER A 73 7.17 25.66 11.64
CA SER A 73 5.77 25.20 11.70
C SER A 73 5.62 23.69 11.47
N LEU A 74 6.59 23.07 10.80
CA LEU A 74 6.60 21.64 10.52
C LEU A 74 7.14 20.89 11.74
N PRO A 75 6.31 20.03 12.37
CA PRO A 75 6.78 19.21 13.47
C PRO A 75 7.72 18.10 12.98
N LYS A 76 8.91 18.03 13.58
CA LYS A 76 10.01 17.14 13.15
C LYS A 76 10.14 15.99 14.14
N SER A 77 10.13 14.76 13.63
CA SER A 77 10.14 13.56 14.46
C SER A 77 10.82 12.40 13.77
N GLY A 78 11.59 11.62 14.52
CA GLY A 78 12.28 10.41 14.05
C GLY A 78 13.80 10.50 14.06
N SER A 79 14.45 9.33 14.01
CA SER A 79 15.92 9.19 14.05
C SER A 79 16.63 9.46 12.71
N HIS A 80 15.89 9.58 11.61
CA HIS A 80 16.45 9.89 10.28
C HIS A 80 17.12 11.27 10.17
N PHE A 81 16.91 12.14 11.17
CA PHE A 81 17.57 13.43 11.31
C PHE A 81 19.01 13.33 11.83
N ASP A 82 19.46 12.17 12.32
CA ASP A 82 20.78 12.05 12.95
C ASP A 82 21.92 12.36 11.99
N LEU A 83 21.93 11.69 10.83
CA LEU A 83 22.95 11.90 9.80
C LEU A 83 22.98 13.34 9.26
N PRO A 84 21.87 13.96 8.83
CA PRO A 84 21.89 15.33 8.34
C PRO A 84 22.31 16.35 9.41
N ILE A 85 21.90 16.18 10.68
CA ILE A 85 22.36 17.04 11.78
C ILE A 85 23.86 16.89 11.99
N ALA A 86 24.37 15.66 12.02
CA ALA A 86 25.81 15.40 12.17
C ALA A 86 26.61 16.06 11.05
N LEU A 87 26.18 15.89 9.80
CA LEU A 87 26.85 16.48 8.64
C LEU A 87 26.81 18.00 8.62
N ALA A 88 25.69 18.62 9.00
CA ALA A 88 25.61 20.08 9.13
C ALA A 88 26.62 20.61 10.17
N ILE A 89 26.73 19.95 11.33
CA ILE A 89 27.68 20.34 12.38
C ILE A 89 29.14 20.16 11.93
N LEU A 90 29.45 19.02 11.30
CA LEU A 90 30.79 18.74 10.80
C LEU A 90 31.18 19.68 9.65
N ALA A 91 30.24 20.04 8.77
CA ALA A 91 30.45 21.03 7.72
C ALA A 91 30.73 22.42 8.31
N ALA A 92 29.97 22.83 9.32
CA ALA A 92 30.22 24.08 10.04
C ALA A 92 31.62 24.09 10.67
N GLN A 93 32.02 23.00 11.34
CA GLN A 93 33.37 22.87 11.92
C GLN A 93 34.47 22.95 10.85
N ALA A 94 34.27 22.28 9.71
CA ALA A 94 35.23 22.32 8.60
C ALA A 94 35.41 23.74 8.04
N GLU A 95 34.34 24.53 7.93
CA GLU A 95 34.41 25.94 7.51
C GLU A 95 35.14 26.82 8.53
N ALA A 96 35.04 26.49 9.83
CA ALA A 96 35.77 27.20 10.87
C ALA A 96 37.28 26.93 10.80
N ASP A 97 37.65 25.66 10.59
CA ASP A 97 39.04 25.21 10.61
C ASP A 97 39.77 25.54 9.30
N PHE A 98 39.07 25.39 8.16
CA PHE A 98 39.60 25.60 6.82
C PHE A 98 38.61 26.37 5.95
N PRO A 99 38.53 27.71 6.07
CA PRO A 99 37.70 28.52 5.19
C PRO A 99 38.12 28.26 3.73
N SER A 100 37.20 27.77 2.90
CA SER A 100 37.51 27.46 1.49
C SER A 100 37.93 28.72 0.73
N TYR A 101 39.22 28.84 0.41
CA TYR A 101 39.77 29.80 -0.55
C TYR A 101 40.10 29.03 -1.85
N GLY A 102 39.09 28.68 -2.65
CA GLY A 102 39.32 27.94 -3.89
C GLY A 102 38.06 27.69 -4.72
N SER A 103 38.24 27.08 -5.90
CA SER A 103 37.19 26.75 -6.88
C SER A 103 36.46 25.42 -6.63
N THR A 104 36.82 24.68 -5.59
CA THR A 104 36.13 23.45 -5.18
C THR A 104 34.99 23.81 -4.22
N PRO A 105 33.75 23.32 -4.45
CA PRO A 105 32.64 23.63 -3.56
C PRO A 105 32.91 23.10 -2.16
N SER A 106 32.62 23.91 -1.15
CA SER A 106 32.83 23.55 0.24
C SER A 106 31.87 22.44 0.70
N PRO A 107 32.15 21.74 1.82
CA PRO A 107 31.26 20.70 2.34
C PRO A 107 29.83 21.20 2.54
N ALA A 108 29.67 22.43 3.06
CA ALA A 108 28.38 23.06 3.28
C ALA A 108 27.64 23.33 1.96
N GLN A 109 28.34 23.82 0.94
CA GLN A 109 27.76 24.08 -0.39
C GLN A 109 27.26 22.81 -1.08
N ARG A 110 27.99 21.69 -0.91
CA ARG A 110 27.58 20.39 -1.48
C ARG A 110 26.35 19.83 -0.75
N LEU A 111 26.35 19.87 0.58
CA LEU A 111 25.24 19.38 1.40
C LEU A 111 23.98 20.24 1.26
N GLN A 112 24.10 21.53 0.97
CA GLN A 112 22.95 22.41 0.70
C GLN A 112 22.15 21.99 -0.55
N ARG A 113 22.74 21.18 -1.44
CA ARG A 113 22.10 20.69 -2.68
C ARG A 113 21.80 19.20 -2.64
N THR A 114 21.98 18.56 -1.47
CA THR A 114 21.92 17.10 -1.33
C THR A 114 20.97 16.74 -0.22
N LEU A 115 19.99 15.89 -0.52
CA LEU A 115 19.10 15.38 0.51
C LEU A 115 19.77 14.23 1.27
N VAL A 116 19.80 14.30 2.59
CA VAL A 116 20.41 13.27 3.43
C VAL A 116 19.40 12.70 4.40
N LEU A 117 19.33 11.37 4.44
CA LEU A 117 18.44 10.60 5.31
C LEU A 117 19.26 9.46 5.93
N GLY A 118 19.16 9.29 7.25
CA GLY A 118 19.80 8.16 7.91
C GLY A 118 19.83 8.29 9.43
N GLU A 119 19.66 7.17 10.11
CA GLU A 119 19.89 7.06 11.56
C GLU A 119 21.36 6.73 11.82
N LEU A 120 21.94 7.30 12.87
CA LEU A 120 23.32 7.01 13.27
C LEU A 120 23.37 6.00 14.41
N GLY A 121 24.12 4.92 14.22
CA GLY A 121 24.62 4.09 15.30
C GLY A 121 25.71 4.82 16.10
N LEU A 122 25.90 4.43 17.37
CA LEU A 122 26.94 5.00 18.24
C LEU A 122 28.36 4.75 17.70
N ASP A 123 28.55 3.73 16.86
CA ASP A 123 29.79 3.40 16.17
C ASP A 123 30.01 4.21 14.89
N GLY A 124 29.06 5.07 14.51
CA GLY A 124 29.08 5.82 13.26
C GLY A 124 28.46 5.10 12.06
N SER A 125 27.88 3.90 12.25
CA SER A 125 27.13 3.21 11.19
C SER A 125 25.87 3.99 10.80
N VAL A 126 25.51 3.95 9.52
CA VAL A 126 24.27 4.56 9.01
C VAL A 126 23.22 3.47 8.82
N ARG A 127 22.12 3.57 9.56
CA ARG A 127 21.04 2.58 9.62
C ARG A 127 19.86 2.98 8.76
N SER A 128 19.13 1.98 8.26
CA SER A 128 17.94 2.17 7.44
C SER A 128 16.87 2.98 8.16
N VAL A 129 16.15 3.78 7.38
CA VAL A 129 15.06 4.63 7.88
C VAL A 129 13.81 4.43 7.05
N ALA A 130 12.64 4.61 7.66
CA ALA A 130 11.37 4.59 6.97
C ALA A 130 11.19 5.82 6.08
N GLY A 131 10.36 5.71 5.03
CA GLY A 131 9.91 6.86 4.24
C GLY A 131 10.92 7.42 3.24
N ILE A 132 11.87 6.61 2.77
CA ILE A 132 12.81 7.03 1.70
C ILE A 132 12.08 7.33 0.39
N ILE A 133 11.08 6.52 0.00
CA ILE A 133 10.30 6.74 -1.23
C ILE A 133 9.55 8.09 -1.21
N PRO A 134 8.73 8.41 -0.18
CA PRO A 134 8.15 9.74 -0.05
C PRO A 134 9.17 10.88 -0.17
N ALA A 135 10.36 10.68 0.41
CA ALA A 135 11.40 11.69 0.38
C ALA A 135 12.02 11.87 -1.01
N LEU A 136 12.26 10.78 -1.74
CA LEU A 136 12.72 10.80 -3.13
C LEU A 136 11.73 11.52 -4.05
N LEU A 137 10.45 11.16 -3.95
CA LEU A 137 9.39 11.78 -4.76
C LEU A 137 9.30 13.29 -4.52
N ALA A 138 9.30 13.70 -3.26
CA ALA A 138 9.24 15.11 -2.90
C ALA A 138 10.54 15.87 -3.25
N ALA A 139 11.70 15.23 -3.17
CA ALA A 139 12.98 15.79 -3.62
C ALA A 139 12.98 16.06 -5.13
N ARG A 140 12.46 15.10 -5.92
CA ARG A 140 12.30 15.24 -7.37
C ARG A 140 11.39 16.41 -7.73
N GLU A 141 10.26 16.56 -7.04
CA GLU A 141 9.35 17.70 -7.22
C GLU A 141 10.01 19.06 -6.92
N GLN A 142 10.96 19.10 -5.99
CA GLN A 142 11.74 20.29 -5.62
C GLN A 142 13.01 20.47 -6.48
N GLY A 143 13.23 19.62 -7.49
CA GLY A 143 14.43 19.68 -8.35
C GLY A 143 15.73 19.28 -7.66
N ILE A 144 15.67 18.58 -6.52
CA ILE A 144 16.84 18.03 -5.83
C ILE A 144 17.17 16.68 -6.47
N THR A 145 18.34 16.60 -7.11
CA THR A 145 18.74 15.42 -7.88
C THR A 145 19.61 14.44 -7.11
N THR A 146 20.35 14.90 -6.09
CA THR A 146 21.35 14.09 -5.37
C THR A 146 20.90 13.77 -3.96
N LEU A 147 21.03 12.50 -3.57
CA LEU A 147 20.61 11.98 -2.28
C LEU A 147 21.67 11.09 -1.64
N ILE A 148 21.72 11.09 -0.32
CA ILE A 148 22.50 10.12 0.46
C ILE A 148 21.54 9.34 1.35
N VAL A 149 21.54 8.02 1.17
CA VAL A 149 20.69 7.08 1.92
C VAL A 149 21.52 5.96 2.56
N PRO A 150 20.96 5.25 3.56
CA PRO A 150 21.59 4.07 4.15
C PRO A 150 21.64 2.90 3.16
N PRO A 151 22.57 1.94 3.31
CA PRO A 151 22.67 0.78 2.43
C PRO A 151 21.40 -0.08 2.41
N GLY A 152 20.74 -0.24 3.57
CA GLY A 152 19.51 -1.01 3.64
C GLY A 152 18.28 -0.34 3.03
N ASN A 153 18.38 0.90 2.55
CA ASN A 153 17.32 1.55 1.77
C ASN A 153 17.61 1.59 0.25
N ALA A 154 18.75 1.06 -0.19
CA ALA A 154 19.19 1.19 -1.58
C ALA A 154 18.18 0.60 -2.58
N ALA A 155 17.58 -0.55 -2.26
CA ALA A 155 16.58 -1.20 -3.12
C ALA A 155 15.30 -0.36 -3.30
N GLU A 156 14.77 0.22 -2.22
CA GLU A 156 13.63 1.14 -2.31
C GLU A 156 13.99 2.39 -3.13
N ALA A 157 15.21 2.88 -2.95
CA ALA A 157 15.63 4.11 -3.60
C ALA A 157 15.79 3.98 -5.12
N THR A 158 16.09 2.77 -5.61
CA THR A 158 16.14 2.48 -7.05
C THR A 158 14.76 2.44 -7.73
N LEU A 159 13.66 2.42 -6.96
CA LEU A 159 12.31 2.45 -7.54
C LEU A 159 11.92 3.82 -8.12
N VAL A 160 12.56 4.89 -7.65
CA VAL A 160 12.29 6.25 -8.15
C VAL A 160 13.33 6.59 -9.22
N PRO A 161 12.95 6.65 -10.51
CA PRO A 161 13.89 6.95 -11.59
C PRO A 161 14.36 8.41 -11.56
N ASP A 162 15.41 8.69 -12.33
CA ASP A 162 15.96 10.03 -12.58
C ASP A 162 16.54 10.74 -11.35
N MET A 163 17.14 9.97 -10.43
CA MET A 163 17.78 10.50 -9.22
C MET A 163 19.19 9.91 -9.04
N ASP A 164 20.13 10.75 -8.58
CA ASP A 164 21.50 10.37 -8.20
C ASP A 164 21.50 9.95 -6.72
N VAL A 165 21.22 8.67 -6.47
CA VAL A 165 21.13 8.11 -5.12
C VAL A 165 22.45 7.48 -4.72
N LEU A 166 23.14 8.15 -3.82
CA LEU A 166 24.39 7.70 -3.20
C LEU A 166 24.11 6.95 -1.91
N VAL A 167 24.92 5.94 -1.63
CA VAL A 167 24.81 5.12 -0.42
C VAL A 167 26.01 5.36 0.48
N ALA A 168 25.75 5.70 1.75
CA ALA A 168 26.78 5.84 2.77
C ALA A 168 26.56 4.83 3.89
N SER A 169 27.55 3.98 4.17
CA SER A 169 27.47 2.99 5.25
C SER A 169 27.86 3.55 6.62
N SER A 170 28.58 4.68 6.63
CA SER A 170 29.03 5.35 7.85
C SER A 170 29.02 6.87 7.74
N LEU A 171 28.94 7.54 8.89
CA LEU A 171 29.08 9.00 9.01
C LEU A 171 30.40 9.49 8.38
N LYS A 172 31.47 8.71 8.56
CA LYS A 172 32.80 9.03 8.01
C LYS A 172 32.79 9.05 6.47
N GLU A 173 32.13 8.10 5.83
CA GLU A 173 31.99 8.05 4.37
C GLU A 173 31.19 9.25 3.85
N ALA A 174 30.02 9.50 4.45
CA ALA A 174 29.16 10.63 4.08
C ALA A 174 29.89 11.98 4.20
N PHE A 175 30.63 12.18 5.30
CA PHE A 175 31.42 13.40 5.50
C PHE A 175 32.63 13.49 4.55
N SER A 176 33.33 12.38 4.29
CA SER A 176 34.45 12.35 3.34
C SER A 176 34.01 12.70 1.92
N TRP A 177 32.83 12.22 1.52
CA TRP A 177 32.19 12.60 0.27
C TRP A 177 31.91 14.10 0.19
N ALA A 178 31.34 14.68 1.27
CA ALA A 178 31.07 16.11 1.33
C ALA A 178 32.36 16.94 1.16
N CYS A 179 33.46 16.52 1.79
CA CYS A 179 34.74 17.25 1.75
C CYS A 179 35.54 17.10 0.44
N SER A 180 35.54 15.92 -0.17
CA SER A 180 36.56 15.59 -1.19
C SER A 180 36.02 14.99 -2.49
N ASN A 181 34.71 14.75 -2.57
CA ASN A 181 34.07 14.07 -3.70
C ASN A 181 34.64 12.67 -3.98
N ARG A 182 35.22 12.00 -2.96
CA ARG A 182 35.46 10.56 -3.08
C ARG A 182 34.12 9.88 -3.32
N GLY A 183 34.01 9.12 -4.40
CA GLY A 183 32.74 8.57 -4.87
C GLY A 183 32.09 7.70 -3.80
N LEU A 184 30.86 8.02 -3.43
CA LEU A 184 29.98 7.08 -2.78
C LEU A 184 29.44 6.11 -3.84
N PRO A 185 29.22 4.83 -3.48
CA PRO A 185 28.59 3.89 -4.37
C PRO A 185 27.14 4.32 -4.67
N GLN A 186 26.72 4.11 -5.92
CA GLN A 186 25.33 4.31 -6.35
C GLN A 186 24.42 3.24 -5.77
N ALA A 187 23.17 3.58 -5.46
CA ALA A 187 22.19 2.62 -4.94
C ALA A 187 22.01 1.40 -5.86
N GLY A 188 22.08 1.59 -7.18
CA GLY A 188 22.04 0.50 -8.17
C GLY A 188 23.14 -0.55 -7.98
N SER A 189 24.30 -0.20 -7.42
CA SER A 189 25.37 -1.15 -7.13
C SER A 189 25.05 -2.11 -5.98
N PHE A 190 24.11 -1.73 -5.09
CA PHE A 190 23.63 -2.59 -4.00
C PHE A 190 22.43 -3.45 -4.42
N SER A 191 21.75 -3.08 -5.52
CA SER A 191 20.64 -3.84 -6.09
C SER A 191 21.07 -5.21 -6.63
N GLY A 192 22.37 -5.43 -6.89
CA GLY A 192 22.91 -6.68 -7.47
C GLY A 192 23.09 -7.86 -6.49
N SER A 193 22.83 -7.68 -5.19
CA SER A 193 22.96 -8.74 -4.18
C SER A 193 21.62 -9.38 -3.78
N LEU A 194 20.50 -8.83 -4.26
CA LEU A 194 19.21 -9.49 -4.15
C LEU A 194 19.02 -10.31 -5.44
N SER A 195 19.74 -11.42 -5.55
CA SER A 195 19.05 -12.60 -6.10
C SER A 195 17.72 -12.64 -5.36
N PRO A 196 16.57 -12.80 -6.01
CA PRO A 196 15.33 -13.00 -5.30
C PRO A 196 15.52 -14.32 -4.53
N ALA A 197 16.04 -14.26 -3.31
CA ALA A 197 15.54 -15.12 -2.27
C ALA A 197 14.04 -14.83 -2.35
N PRO A 198 13.23 -15.79 -2.81
CA PRO A 198 11.83 -15.52 -3.08
C PRO A 198 11.29 -14.94 -1.77
N ALA A 199 10.99 -13.65 -1.75
CA ALA A 199 10.31 -12.99 -0.65
C ALA A 199 8.98 -13.71 -0.56
N ALA A 200 8.97 -14.76 0.26
CA ALA A 200 8.14 -15.96 0.14
C ALA A 200 7.23 -15.90 -1.08
N ALA A 201 7.76 -16.17 -2.29
CA ALA A 201 6.92 -16.37 -3.46
C ALA A 201 5.89 -17.38 -2.98
N SER A 202 4.66 -16.92 -2.85
CA SER A 202 3.58 -17.65 -2.19
C SER A 202 3.65 -19.08 -2.71
N ARG A 203 4.05 -20.03 -1.86
CA ARG A 203 4.03 -21.46 -2.19
C ARG A 203 2.60 -21.95 -2.45
N LEU A 204 1.61 -21.07 -2.24
CA LEU A 204 0.21 -21.34 -2.46
C LEU A 204 -0.05 -21.26 -3.96
N ASP A 205 -0.62 -22.33 -4.50
CA ASP A 205 -1.05 -22.40 -5.88
C ASP A 205 -2.53 -22.79 -5.96
N PHE A 206 -3.25 -22.29 -6.97
CA PHE A 206 -4.63 -22.70 -7.23
C PHE A 206 -4.76 -24.20 -7.53
N SER A 207 -3.70 -24.84 -8.03
CA SER A 207 -3.64 -26.30 -8.21
C SER A 207 -3.78 -27.08 -6.91
N ASP A 208 -3.51 -26.46 -5.74
CA ASP A 208 -3.69 -27.10 -4.43
C ASP A 208 -5.18 -27.18 -4.03
N ILE A 209 -6.06 -26.42 -4.69
CA ILE A 209 -7.48 -26.36 -4.34
C ILE A 209 -8.22 -27.43 -5.12
N ALA A 210 -8.43 -28.57 -4.48
CA ALA A 210 -9.25 -29.65 -5.02
C ALA A 210 -10.73 -29.26 -5.11
N GLY A 211 -11.29 -29.31 -6.33
CA GLY A 211 -12.70 -29.04 -6.58
C GLY A 211 -13.05 -27.55 -6.52
N GLN A 212 -14.27 -27.21 -6.10
CA GLN A 212 -14.76 -25.80 -6.03
C GLN A 212 -14.62 -25.00 -7.33
N SER A 213 -14.82 -25.63 -8.51
CA SER A 213 -14.62 -25.01 -9.83
C SER A 213 -15.37 -23.68 -9.98
N ASN A 214 -16.60 -23.58 -9.45
CA ASN A 214 -17.37 -22.33 -9.49
C ASN A 214 -16.71 -21.21 -8.67
N ALA A 215 -16.15 -21.53 -7.49
CA ALA A 215 -15.51 -20.53 -6.64
C ALA A 215 -14.14 -20.10 -7.19
N LYS A 216 -13.38 -21.02 -7.79
CA LYS A 216 -12.14 -20.70 -8.51
C LYS A 216 -12.42 -19.81 -9.72
N TRP A 217 -13.43 -20.15 -10.51
CA TRP A 217 -13.86 -19.32 -11.62
C TRP A 217 -14.34 -17.94 -11.17
N ALA A 218 -15.13 -17.86 -10.09
CA ALA A 218 -15.52 -16.57 -9.51
C ALA A 218 -14.32 -15.75 -9.03
N ALA A 219 -13.29 -16.40 -8.45
CA ALA A 219 -12.05 -15.73 -8.06
C ALA A 219 -11.26 -15.22 -9.28
N GLU A 220 -11.19 -15.97 -10.37
CA GLU A 220 -10.60 -15.53 -11.64
C GLU A 220 -11.33 -14.31 -12.21
N VAL A 221 -12.66 -14.34 -12.27
CA VAL A 221 -13.48 -13.20 -12.72
C VAL A 221 -13.28 -11.99 -11.81
N ALA A 222 -13.24 -12.20 -10.50
CA ALA A 222 -12.99 -11.14 -9.55
C ALA A 222 -11.61 -10.51 -9.76
N ALA A 223 -10.56 -11.32 -9.91
CA ALA A 223 -9.20 -10.88 -10.20
C ALA A 223 -9.13 -10.10 -11.52
N ALA A 224 -9.71 -10.60 -12.60
CA ALA A 224 -9.71 -9.93 -13.91
C ALA A 224 -10.39 -8.56 -13.87
N GLY A 225 -11.51 -8.44 -13.18
CA GLY A 225 -12.29 -7.21 -13.15
C GLY A 225 -11.99 -6.26 -12.00
N GLY A 226 -11.20 -6.67 -11.00
CA GLY A 226 -11.04 -5.90 -9.76
C GLY A 226 -12.31 -5.88 -8.89
N HIS A 227 -13.14 -6.91 -9.01
CA HIS A 227 -14.47 -6.97 -8.36
C HIS A 227 -14.35 -7.42 -6.91
N HIS A 228 -15.15 -6.83 -6.03
CA HIS A 228 -15.25 -7.23 -4.62
C HIS A 228 -16.10 -8.49 -4.48
N LEU A 229 -15.58 -9.48 -3.76
CA LEU A 229 -16.12 -10.84 -3.71
C LEU A 229 -16.58 -11.22 -2.31
N MET A 230 -17.80 -11.75 -2.20
CA MET A 230 -18.32 -12.39 -0.99
C MET A 230 -18.43 -13.90 -1.21
N MET A 231 -17.83 -14.68 -0.31
CA MET A 231 -17.90 -16.14 -0.29
C MET A 231 -18.75 -16.61 0.89
N ILE A 232 -19.80 -17.37 0.61
CA ILE A 232 -20.68 -17.96 1.62
C ILE A 232 -20.57 -19.46 1.55
N GLY A 233 -20.21 -20.13 2.64
CA GLY A 233 -20.13 -21.59 2.65
C GLY A 233 -19.82 -22.16 4.02
N PRO A 234 -20.04 -23.45 4.28
CA PRO A 234 -19.78 -24.06 5.57
C PRO A 234 -18.28 -24.03 5.93
N PRO A 235 -17.91 -24.27 7.20
CA PRO A 235 -16.51 -24.47 7.59
C PRO A 235 -15.87 -25.58 6.75
N GLY A 236 -14.59 -25.41 6.40
CA GLY A 236 -13.86 -26.39 5.57
C GLY A 236 -14.14 -26.33 4.07
N SER A 237 -15.04 -25.46 3.59
CA SER A 237 -15.33 -25.31 2.14
C SER A 237 -14.23 -24.62 1.32
N GLY A 238 -13.09 -24.27 1.91
CA GLY A 238 -11.96 -23.67 1.19
C GLY A 238 -12.01 -22.15 0.98
N LYS A 239 -12.92 -21.41 1.65
CA LYS A 239 -13.03 -19.94 1.53
C LYS A 239 -11.70 -19.21 1.74
N SER A 240 -11.05 -19.44 2.88
CA SER A 240 -9.76 -18.81 3.22
C SER A 240 -8.62 -19.34 2.32
N MET A 241 -8.75 -20.57 1.81
CA MET A 241 -7.78 -21.18 0.89
C MET A 241 -7.79 -20.49 -0.48
N ILE A 242 -8.97 -20.20 -1.01
CA ILE A 242 -9.16 -19.42 -2.26
C ILE A 242 -8.71 -17.97 -2.05
N ALA A 243 -9.14 -17.31 -0.96
CA ALA A 243 -8.79 -15.92 -0.71
C ALA A 243 -7.27 -15.68 -0.63
N SER A 244 -6.54 -16.53 0.11
CA SER A 244 -5.09 -16.42 0.27
C SER A 244 -4.29 -16.67 -1.00
N ARG A 245 -4.89 -17.34 -2.00
CA ARG A 245 -4.29 -17.59 -3.32
C ARG A 245 -4.64 -16.53 -4.36
N LEU A 246 -5.65 -15.69 -4.11
CA LEU A 246 -6.03 -14.62 -5.04
C LEU A 246 -4.86 -13.74 -5.51
N PRO A 247 -3.89 -13.33 -4.65
CA PRO A 247 -2.72 -12.57 -5.10
C PRO A 247 -1.83 -13.28 -6.12
N THR A 248 -1.87 -14.61 -6.18
CA THR A 248 -1.04 -15.42 -7.10
C THR A 248 -1.56 -15.41 -8.53
N ILE A 249 -2.83 -15.04 -8.72
CA ILE A 249 -3.47 -14.89 -10.03
C ILE A 249 -3.65 -13.42 -10.44
N LEU A 250 -3.17 -12.49 -9.62
CA LEU A 250 -3.12 -11.07 -9.96
C LEU A 250 -1.82 -10.75 -10.74
N PRO A 251 -1.87 -9.82 -11.70
CA PRO A 251 -0.66 -9.34 -12.36
C PRO A 251 0.33 -8.73 -11.36
N THR A 252 1.61 -8.74 -11.71
CA THR A 252 2.64 -8.03 -10.94
C THR A 252 2.32 -6.54 -10.86
N LEU A 253 2.77 -5.91 -9.77
CA LEU A 253 2.55 -4.48 -9.58
C LEU A 253 3.36 -3.70 -10.63
N THR A 254 2.72 -2.73 -11.29
CA THR A 254 3.43 -1.77 -12.14
C THR A 254 4.43 -0.95 -11.30
N PRO A 255 5.48 -0.35 -11.89
CA PRO A 255 6.45 0.46 -11.15
C PRO A 255 5.81 1.51 -10.22
N ASP A 256 4.80 2.25 -10.71
CA ASP A 256 4.08 3.23 -9.89
C ASP A 256 3.38 2.59 -8.68
N GLN A 257 2.78 1.41 -8.88
CA GLN A 257 2.13 0.67 -7.78
C GLN A 257 3.15 0.11 -6.79
N GLN A 258 4.32 -0.32 -7.26
CA GLN A 258 5.41 -0.78 -6.38
C GLN A 258 5.89 0.38 -5.50
N VAL A 259 6.05 1.58 -6.07
CA VAL A 259 6.39 2.81 -5.34
C VAL A 259 5.34 3.12 -4.28
N GLU A 260 4.05 3.18 -4.65
CA GLU A 260 2.94 3.47 -3.73
C GLU A 260 2.84 2.44 -2.59
N THR A 261 2.84 1.15 -2.93
CA THR A 261 2.68 0.07 -1.96
C THR A 261 3.91 -0.04 -1.05
N THR A 262 5.13 0.02 -1.59
CA THR A 262 6.36 -0.02 -0.79
C THR A 262 6.45 1.18 0.15
N ALA A 263 6.04 2.37 -0.30
CA ALA A 263 6.00 3.56 0.56
C ALA A 263 5.13 3.34 1.80
N ILE A 264 3.95 2.73 1.66
CA ILE A 264 3.05 2.43 2.78
C ILE A 264 3.68 1.41 3.74
N HIS A 265 4.21 0.31 3.22
CA HIS A 265 4.78 -0.78 4.03
C HIS A 265 6.04 -0.35 4.78
N SER A 266 6.87 0.52 4.18
CA SER A 266 8.06 1.08 4.84
C SER A 266 7.74 1.86 6.14
N LEU A 267 6.51 2.37 6.29
CA LEU A 267 6.06 3.11 7.47
C LEU A 267 5.68 2.20 8.66
N THR A 268 5.41 0.92 8.40
CA THR A 268 4.93 -0.05 9.40
C THR A 268 5.84 -1.25 9.61
N GLY A 269 6.66 -1.60 8.62
CA GLY A 269 7.53 -2.77 8.60
C GLY A 269 9.02 -2.41 8.63
N THR A 270 9.85 -3.35 8.17
CA THR A 270 11.28 -3.16 8.04
C THR A 270 11.57 -2.39 6.74
N PRO A 271 12.18 -1.19 6.81
CA PRO A 271 12.58 -0.46 5.62
C PRO A 271 13.59 -1.27 4.79
N GLY A 272 13.45 -1.22 3.46
CA GLY A 272 14.39 -1.83 2.52
C GLY A 272 13.82 -2.93 1.62
N GLU A 273 12.61 -3.43 1.89
CA GLU A 273 11.96 -4.49 1.10
C GLU A 273 11.01 -3.90 0.05
N VAL A 274 11.25 -4.22 -1.21
CA VAL A 274 10.38 -3.80 -2.33
C VAL A 274 9.19 -4.74 -2.45
N ILE A 275 7.99 -4.18 -2.47
CA ILE A 275 6.75 -4.97 -2.66
C ILE A 275 6.44 -5.06 -4.16
N GLU A 276 6.76 -6.21 -4.77
CA GLU A 276 6.56 -6.46 -6.21
C GLU A 276 5.20 -7.08 -6.56
N ARG A 277 4.61 -7.81 -5.61
CA ARG A 277 3.33 -8.51 -5.78
C ARG A 277 2.24 -7.89 -4.92
N ALA A 278 1.00 -8.07 -5.35
CA ALA A 278 -0.19 -7.63 -4.63
C ALA A 278 -0.17 -8.12 -3.16
N PRO A 279 -0.19 -7.22 -2.15
CA PRO A 279 -0.19 -7.63 -0.76
C PRO A 279 -1.51 -8.33 -0.39
N PHE A 280 -1.45 -9.30 0.51
CA PHE A 280 -2.63 -9.96 1.09
C PHE A 280 -2.71 -9.63 2.58
N ILE A 281 -3.73 -8.87 2.97
CA ILE A 281 -3.93 -8.45 4.35
C ILE A 281 -5.22 -9.09 4.87
N ALA A 282 -5.08 -9.94 5.88
CA ALA A 282 -6.19 -10.68 6.50
C ALA A 282 -6.24 -10.40 8.01
N PRO A 283 -6.80 -9.26 8.45
CA PRO A 283 -6.94 -8.99 9.87
C PRO A 283 -7.94 -9.97 10.50
N HIS A 284 -7.72 -10.33 11.77
CA HIS A 284 -8.63 -11.19 12.51
C HIS A 284 -10.02 -10.53 12.68
N ALA A 285 -11.09 -11.31 12.82
CA ALA A 285 -12.46 -10.80 12.94
C ALA A 285 -12.67 -9.81 14.11
N SER A 286 -11.82 -9.90 15.14
CA SER A 286 -11.76 -8.95 16.27
C SER A 286 -11.06 -7.62 15.94
N VAL A 287 -10.87 -7.30 14.66
CA VAL A 287 -10.21 -6.06 14.21
C VAL A 287 -10.97 -4.83 14.70
N THR A 288 -10.22 -3.88 15.26
CA THR A 288 -10.79 -2.60 15.70
C THR A 288 -10.86 -1.62 14.53
N ARG A 289 -11.71 -0.60 14.63
CA ARG A 289 -11.78 0.47 13.61
C ARG A 289 -10.41 1.14 13.35
N ALA A 290 -9.59 1.30 14.40
CA ALA A 290 -8.25 1.87 14.29
C ALA A 290 -7.25 0.92 13.62
N ALA A 291 -7.36 -0.39 13.82
CA ALA A 291 -6.53 -1.38 13.13
C ALA A 291 -6.95 -1.52 11.65
N LEU A 292 -8.25 -1.43 11.35
CA LEU A 292 -8.75 -1.55 9.98
C LEU A 292 -8.45 -0.30 9.15
N LEU A 293 -8.85 0.88 9.62
CA LEU A 293 -8.72 2.15 8.87
C LEU A 293 -7.39 2.87 9.11
N GLY A 294 -6.72 2.57 10.22
CA GLY A 294 -5.53 3.30 10.68
C GLY A 294 -5.85 4.22 11.84
N GLY A 295 -4.79 4.71 12.49
CA GLY A 295 -4.89 5.50 13.71
C GLY A 295 -3.60 5.52 14.51
N GLY A 296 -3.71 5.72 15.82
CA GLY A 296 -2.57 5.83 16.74
C GLY A 296 -2.56 7.15 17.51
N SER A 297 -2.01 7.12 18.73
CA SER A 297 -1.79 8.31 19.55
C SER A 297 -0.44 8.94 19.18
N GLY A 298 -0.46 10.13 18.57
CA GLY A 298 0.74 10.86 18.16
C GLY A 298 0.92 10.88 16.64
N HIS A 299 1.39 9.76 16.07
CA HIS A 299 1.65 9.63 14.63
C HIS A 299 0.58 8.75 13.97
N PRO A 300 -0.27 9.29 13.06
CA PRO A 300 -1.26 8.48 12.36
C PRO A 300 -0.56 7.40 11.52
N ARG A 301 -0.83 6.13 11.80
CA ARG A 301 -0.31 4.98 11.04
C ARG A 301 -1.36 4.45 10.07
N PRO A 302 -0.94 3.89 8.92
CA PRO A 302 -1.87 3.24 8.01
C PRO A 302 -2.51 2.02 8.69
N GLY A 303 -3.78 1.75 8.33
CA GLY A 303 -4.49 0.54 8.77
C GLY A 303 -4.39 -0.59 7.75
N ALA A 304 -5.07 -1.70 8.04
CA ALA A 304 -5.15 -2.86 7.16
C ALA A 304 -5.62 -2.51 5.74
N VAL A 305 -6.55 -1.56 5.58
CA VAL A 305 -7.03 -1.11 4.25
C VAL A 305 -5.93 -0.45 3.41
N SER A 306 -5.01 0.28 4.04
CA SER A 306 -3.89 0.93 3.34
C SER A 306 -2.76 -0.04 3.10
N LEU A 307 -2.50 -0.96 4.04
CA LEU A 307 -1.55 -2.05 3.82
C LEU A 307 -1.96 -2.97 2.66
N ALA A 308 -3.27 -3.08 2.41
CA ALA A 308 -3.84 -3.84 1.29
C ALA A 308 -3.84 -3.07 -0.03
N HIS A 309 -3.27 -1.86 -0.10
CA HIS A 309 -3.27 -1.05 -1.30
C HIS A 309 -2.57 -1.75 -2.48
N ASN A 310 -3.22 -1.69 -3.65
CA ASN A 310 -2.90 -2.44 -4.86
C ASN A 310 -2.94 -3.97 -4.68
N GLY A 311 -3.57 -4.46 -3.61
CA GLY A 311 -3.70 -5.88 -3.31
C GLY A 311 -5.09 -6.24 -2.79
N VAL A 312 -5.12 -7.21 -1.87
CA VAL A 312 -6.34 -7.87 -1.39
C VAL A 312 -6.50 -7.65 0.11
N LEU A 313 -7.67 -7.17 0.51
CA LEU A 313 -8.12 -7.17 1.90
C LEU A 313 -9.10 -8.32 2.10
N PHE A 314 -8.73 -9.29 2.94
CA PHE A 314 -9.57 -10.44 3.25
C PHE A 314 -10.16 -10.33 4.66
N LEU A 315 -11.48 -10.39 4.77
CA LEU A 315 -12.19 -10.47 6.04
C LEU A 315 -12.84 -11.85 6.17
N ASP A 316 -12.19 -12.74 6.91
CA ASP A 316 -12.80 -14.01 7.30
C ASP A 316 -13.85 -13.79 8.38
N GLU A 317 -14.82 -14.70 8.44
CA GLU A 317 -15.92 -14.66 9.41
C GLU A 317 -16.57 -13.28 9.51
N ALA A 318 -16.90 -12.68 8.37
CA ALA A 318 -17.45 -11.32 8.29
C ALA A 318 -18.69 -11.10 9.16
N SER A 319 -19.44 -12.15 9.51
CA SER A 319 -20.56 -12.10 10.47
C SER A 319 -20.16 -11.74 11.90
N GLU A 320 -18.91 -11.97 12.29
CA GLU A 320 -18.38 -11.72 13.63
C GLU A 320 -17.72 -10.33 13.76
N VAL A 321 -17.48 -9.65 12.63
CA VAL A 321 -16.93 -8.28 12.63
C VAL A 321 -18.02 -7.28 13.04
N ALA A 322 -17.70 -6.38 13.97
CA ALA A 322 -18.65 -5.37 14.43
C ALA A 322 -19.12 -4.45 13.29
N ALA A 323 -20.44 -4.18 13.21
CA ALA A 323 -21.03 -3.36 12.14
C ALA A 323 -20.36 -1.98 11.96
N PRO A 324 -20.04 -1.21 13.02
CA PRO A 324 -19.36 0.09 12.87
C PRO A 324 -17.94 0.00 12.29
N VAL A 325 -17.30 -1.17 12.39
CA VAL A 325 -15.99 -1.42 11.80
C VAL A 325 -16.13 -1.67 10.30
N LEU A 326 -17.08 -2.53 9.91
CA LEU A 326 -17.40 -2.79 8.50
C LEU A 326 -17.88 -1.53 7.78
N ASP A 327 -18.77 -0.74 8.39
CA ASP A 327 -19.25 0.53 7.81
C ASP A 327 -18.12 1.53 7.54
N GLY A 328 -17.01 1.41 8.27
CA GLY A 328 -15.79 2.18 8.02
C GLY A 328 -15.18 1.96 6.63
N LEU A 329 -15.43 0.81 5.99
CA LEU A 329 -14.91 0.48 4.65
C LEU A 329 -15.54 1.29 3.52
N ARG A 330 -16.71 1.91 3.75
CA ARG A 330 -17.47 2.59 2.70
C ARG A 330 -16.67 3.67 1.98
N ALA A 331 -15.98 4.52 2.73
CA ALA A 331 -15.18 5.61 2.18
C ALA A 331 -13.94 5.08 1.41
N PRO A 332 -13.11 4.18 1.96
CA PRO A 332 -12.03 3.56 1.19
C PRO A 332 -12.47 2.91 -0.13
N LEU A 333 -13.61 2.20 -0.13
CA LEU A 333 -14.13 1.53 -1.32
C LEU A 333 -14.65 2.50 -2.40
N GLU A 334 -15.00 3.73 -2.03
CA GLU A 334 -15.48 4.76 -2.98
C GLU A 334 -14.37 5.70 -3.42
N GLU A 335 -13.54 6.15 -2.49
CA GLU A 335 -12.56 7.21 -2.69
C GLU A 335 -11.15 6.65 -2.98
N GLY A 336 -10.92 5.38 -2.67
CA GLY A 336 -9.62 4.73 -2.82
C GLY A 336 -8.54 5.26 -1.87
N HIS A 337 -8.92 5.98 -0.81
CA HIS A 337 -8.01 6.51 0.20
C HIS A 337 -8.70 6.63 1.57
N VAL A 338 -7.89 6.77 2.63
CA VAL A 338 -8.34 7.04 3.99
C VAL A 338 -7.73 8.34 4.47
N ARG A 339 -8.59 9.24 4.98
CA ARG A 339 -8.17 10.47 5.64
C ARG A 339 -8.20 10.30 7.16
N LEU A 340 -7.06 10.49 7.79
CA LEU A 340 -6.90 10.46 9.24
C LEU A 340 -6.65 11.87 9.75
N ALA A 341 -7.66 12.48 10.35
CA ALA A 341 -7.55 13.77 11.02
C ALA A 341 -7.40 13.58 12.55
N ARG A 342 -6.30 14.08 13.13
CA ARG A 342 -6.06 14.07 14.59
C ARG A 342 -5.39 15.35 15.05
N SER A 343 -5.98 15.99 16.07
CA SER A 343 -5.54 17.14 16.89
C SER A 343 -4.83 18.32 16.18
N ARG A 344 -3.78 18.09 15.38
CA ARG A 344 -3.03 19.10 14.59
C ARG A 344 -2.50 18.61 13.23
N ARG A 345 -2.83 17.39 12.78
CA ARG A 345 -2.38 16.86 11.48
C ARG A 345 -3.49 16.10 10.76
N GLU A 346 -3.54 16.27 9.45
CA GLU A 346 -4.32 15.46 8.53
C GLU A 346 -3.34 14.66 7.66
N VAL A 347 -3.56 13.36 7.59
CA VAL A 347 -2.77 12.44 6.76
C VAL A 347 -3.71 11.66 5.89
N THR A 348 -3.38 11.57 4.60
CA THR A 348 -4.12 10.73 3.65
C THR A 348 -3.26 9.54 3.26
N TYR A 349 -3.84 8.34 3.40
CA TYR A 349 -3.21 7.09 2.96
C TYR A 349 -3.98 6.50 1.77
N PRO A 350 -3.31 6.03 0.71
CA PRO A 350 -3.95 5.25 -0.33
C PRO A 350 -4.61 4.00 0.25
N ALA A 351 -5.73 3.59 -0.33
CA ALA A 351 -6.51 2.42 0.09
C ALA A 351 -7.32 1.84 -1.07
N ARG A 352 -6.74 1.78 -2.27
CA ARG A 352 -7.32 1.03 -3.40
C ARG A 352 -6.98 -0.45 -3.23
N PHE A 353 -7.92 -1.24 -2.75
CA PHE A 353 -7.74 -2.68 -2.52
C PHE A 353 -8.95 -3.45 -3.07
N GLN A 354 -8.75 -4.73 -3.39
CA GLN A 354 -9.82 -5.65 -3.68
C GLN A 354 -10.34 -6.25 -2.36
N LEU A 355 -11.61 -5.99 -2.04
CA LEU A 355 -12.25 -6.58 -0.87
C LEU A 355 -12.71 -8.01 -1.15
N VAL A 356 -12.28 -8.94 -0.32
CA VAL A 356 -12.79 -10.32 -0.27
C VAL A 356 -13.34 -10.58 1.13
N MET A 357 -14.57 -11.06 1.20
CA MET A 357 -15.23 -11.38 2.47
C MET A 357 -15.67 -12.83 2.46
N ALA A 358 -15.57 -13.49 3.61
CA ALA A 358 -16.07 -14.84 3.80
C ALA A 358 -17.02 -14.89 4.99
N ALA A 359 -18.09 -15.67 4.87
CA ALA A 359 -18.97 -15.99 5.98
C ALA A 359 -19.52 -17.41 5.86
N ASN A 360 -20.06 -17.91 6.97
CA ASN A 360 -20.87 -19.11 6.97
C ASN A 360 -22.28 -18.78 6.43
N PRO A 361 -23.11 -19.77 6.07
CA PRO A 361 -24.50 -19.53 5.67
C PRO A 361 -25.44 -19.23 6.85
N CYS A 362 -25.15 -19.78 8.04
CA CYS A 362 -25.82 -19.48 9.31
C CYS A 362 -24.79 -19.46 10.44
N ARG A 363 -25.18 -18.94 11.62
CA ARG A 363 -24.41 -19.07 12.88
C ARG A 363 -24.11 -20.53 13.23
N CYS A 364 -25.03 -21.43 12.93
CA CYS A 364 -24.88 -22.87 13.11
C CYS A 364 -23.99 -23.58 12.09
N ALA A 365 -23.48 -22.86 11.08
CA ALA A 365 -22.69 -23.38 9.98
C ALA A 365 -23.35 -24.48 9.10
N ALA A 366 -24.63 -24.78 9.31
CA ALA A 366 -25.41 -25.70 8.48
C ALA A 366 -25.54 -25.17 7.04
N GLU A 367 -25.06 -25.97 6.09
CA GLU A 367 -25.16 -25.70 4.66
C GLU A 367 -26.59 -25.78 4.14
N ASP A 368 -27.34 -26.78 4.62
CA ASP A 368 -28.74 -27.00 4.26
C ASP A 368 -29.67 -26.27 5.25
N PRO A 369 -30.55 -25.36 4.77
CA PRO A 369 -31.54 -24.69 5.59
C PRO A 369 -32.41 -25.62 6.45
N SER A 370 -32.68 -26.85 5.98
CA SER A 370 -33.47 -27.85 6.72
C SER A 370 -32.73 -28.44 7.93
N LYS A 371 -31.40 -28.41 7.91
CA LYS A 371 -30.53 -28.88 9.00
C LYS A 371 -30.10 -27.76 9.95
N CYS A 372 -30.53 -26.53 9.65
CA CYS A 372 -30.27 -25.35 10.46
C CYS A 372 -30.96 -25.47 11.82
N ARG A 373 -30.19 -25.30 12.90
CA ARG A 373 -30.70 -25.31 14.28
C ARG A 373 -30.93 -23.91 14.86
N CYS A 374 -30.60 -22.87 14.10
CA CYS A 374 -30.84 -21.48 14.51
C CYS A 374 -32.35 -21.20 14.50
N ASN A 375 -32.78 -20.38 15.45
CA ASN A 375 -34.17 -19.92 15.43
C ASN A 375 -34.40 -18.95 14.24
N PRO A 376 -35.66 -18.73 13.80
CA PRO A 376 -35.95 -17.88 12.64
C PRO A 376 -35.41 -16.45 12.76
N HIS A 377 -35.43 -15.88 13.96
CA HIS A 377 -34.93 -14.52 14.21
C HIS A 377 -33.40 -14.45 14.07
N GLU A 378 -32.67 -15.46 14.53
CA GLU A 378 -31.23 -15.59 14.33
C GLU A 378 -30.86 -15.74 12.86
N ARG A 379 -31.63 -16.51 12.09
CA ARG A 379 -31.42 -16.67 10.64
C ARG A 379 -31.65 -15.37 9.89
N MET A 380 -32.76 -14.68 10.20
CA MET A 380 -33.11 -13.42 9.55
C MET A 380 -32.09 -12.31 9.84
N ASN A 381 -31.55 -12.26 11.07
CA ASN A 381 -30.57 -11.27 11.47
C ASN A 381 -29.12 -11.70 11.21
N TYR A 382 -28.89 -12.90 10.70
CA TYR A 382 -27.55 -13.35 10.33
C TYR A 382 -27.01 -12.46 9.20
N LEU A 383 -25.78 -11.97 9.35
CA LEU A 383 -25.16 -10.96 8.48
C LEU A 383 -25.85 -9.58 8.47
N SER A 384 -26.75 -9.28 9.42
CA SER A 384 -27.34 -7.93 9.58
C SER A 384 -26.30 -6.85 9.91
N ASN A 385 -25.13 -7.25 10.42
CA ASN A 385 -23.98 -6.37 10.62
C ASN A 385 -23.43 -5.77 9.31
N LEU A 386 -23.67 -6.44 8.18
CA LEU A 386 -23.32 -5.95 6.86
C LEU A 386 -24.42 -4.97 6.38
N SER A 387 -24.17 -3.67 6.51
CA SER A 387 -25.15 -2.64 6.13
C SER A 387 -25.50 -2.70 4.64
N GLY A 388 -26.72 -2.29 4.29
CA GLY A 388 -27.17 -2.20 2.89
C GLY A 388 -26.19 -1.42 1.99
N PRO A 389 -25.70 -0.23 2.40
CA PRO A 389 -24.67 0.48 1.66
C PRO A 389 -23.39 -0.33 1.40
N LEU A 390 -22.91 -1.12 2.36
CA LEU A 390 -21.73 -1.95 2.14
C LEU A 390 -22.03 -3.15 1.24
N ARG A 391 -23.20 -3.80 1.39
CA ARG A 391 -23.67 -4.87 0.48
C ARG A 391 -23.71 -4.41 -0.97
N ASP A 392 -24.17 -3.19 -1.23
CA ASP A 392 -24.22 -2.59 -2.56
C ASP A 392 -22.84 -2.41 -3.22
N ARG A 393 -21.76 -2.42 -2.42
CA ARG A 393 -20.37 -2.33 -2.87
C ARG A 393 -19.73 -3.69 -3.12
N LEU A 394 -20.37 -4.79 -2.74
CA LEU A 394 -19.96 -6.13 -3.15
C LEU A 394 -20.46 -6.39 -4.56
N ASP A 395 -19.53 -6.69 -5.46
CA ASP A 395 -19.83 -6.93 -6.87
C ASP A 395 -20.34 -8.35 -7.09
N MET A 396 -19.78 -9.32 -6.36
CA MET A 396 -20.00 -10.75 -6.59
C MET A 396 -20.30 -11.50 -5.29
N VAL A 397 -21.17 -12.50 -5.37
CA VAL A 397 -21.51 -13.40 -4.26
C VAL A 397 -21.47 -14.82 -4.77
N VAL A 398 -20.58 -15.64 -4.21
CA VAL A 398 -20.45 -17.05 -4.57
C VAL A 398 -20.73 -17.92 -3.35
N THR A 399 -21.54 -18.95 -3.57
CA THR A 399 -21.81 -19.98 -2.56
C THR A 399 -20.91 -21.18 -2.78
N LEU A 400 -20.21 -21.59 -1.73
CA LEU A 400 -19.37 -22.79 -1.69
C LEU A 400 -20.08 -23.88 -0.91
N THR A 401 -19.97 -25.12 -1.37
CA THR A 401 -20.55 -26.29 -0.74
C THR A 401 -19.47 -27.13 -0.07
N GLY A 402 -19.79 -27.82 1.03
CA GLY A 402 -18.83 -28.78 1.61
C GLY A 402 -18.65 -30.02 0.74
N GLN A 403 -19.63 -30.30 -0.12
CA GLN A 403 -19.67 -31.48 -0.99
C GLN A 403 -18.83 -31.33 -2.27
N ALA A 404 -18.50 -30.10 -2.68
CA ALA A 404 -17.63 -29.84 -3.83
C ALA A 404 -16.13 -29.95 -3.50
N ALA A 405 -15.78 -30.26 -2.24
CA ALA A 405 -14.41 -30.56 -1.84
C ALA A 405 -14.07 -31.99 -2.26
N THR A 406 -13.20 -32.13 -3.25
CA THR A 406 -12.65 -33.44 -3.66
C THR A 406 -11.36 -33.73 -2.91
N ILE A 407 -11.03 -35.02 -2.76
CA ILE A 407 -9.77 -35.43 -2.11
C ILE A 407 -8.59 -35.28 -3.08
N ASN A 408 -8.84 -35.44 -4.38
CA ASN A 408 -7.81 -35.34 -5.42
C ASN A 408 -7.86 -33.97 -6.09
N ALA A 409 -6.70 -33.32 -6.18
CA ALA A 409 -6.47 -32.09 -6.94
C ALA A 409 -5.83 -32.37 -8.33
N GLU A 410 -5.93 -33.61 -8.82
CA GLU A 410 -5.40 -33.96 -10.15
C GLU A 410 -6.17 -33.23 -11.26
N GLY A 411 -5.42 -32.56 -12.15
CA GLY A 411 -5.99 -31.81 -13.27
C GLY A 411 -6.42 -30.38 -12.92
N GLU A 412 -6.10 -29.90 -11.72
CA GLU A 412 -6.37 -28.51 -11.33
C GLU A 412 -5.38 -27.55 -11.98
N GLU A 413 -5.89 -26.39 -12.40
CA GLU A 413 -5.09 -25.38 -13.10
C GLU A 413 -4.12 -24.67 -12.14
N GLU A 414 -2.88 -24.52 -12.58
CA GLU A 414 -1.86 -23.76 -11.86
C GLU A 414 -2.21 -22.27 -11.82
N SER A 415 -1.84 -21.60 -10.73
CA SER A 415 -2.01 -20.14 -10.58
C SER A 415 -1.42 -19.37 -11.76
N ALA A 416 -0.30 -19.83 -12.32
CA ALA A 416 0.35 -19.18 -13.46
C ALA A 416 -0.56 -19.13 -14.70
N VAL A 417 -1.26 -20.21 -15.02
CA VAL A 417 -2.18 -20.29 -16.16
C VAL A 417 -3.37 -19.35 -15.98
N ILE A 418 -3.93 -19.30 -14.77
CA ILE A 418 -5.02 -18.39 -14.43
C ILE A 418 -4.53 -16.93 -14.48
N ALA A 419 -3.32 -16.66 -13.98
CA ALA A 419 -2.70 -15.33 -13.99
C ALA A 419 -2.53 -14.78 -15.41
N GLU A 420 -2.13 -15.62 -16.38
CA GLU A 420 -2.03 -15.22 -17.79
C GLU A 420 -3.39 -14.78 -18.36
N ARG A 421 -4.46 -15.53 -18.07
CA ARG A 421 -5.83 -15.15 -18.50
C ARG A 421 -6.29 -13.85 -17.86
N VAL A 422 -6.04 -13.68 -16.56
CA VAL A 422 -6.35 -12.46 -15.81
C VAL A 422 -5.58 -11.26 -16.37
N ALA A 423 -4.29 -11.41 -16.64
CA ALA A 423 -3.45 -10.36 -17.21
C ALA A 423 -3.97 -9.95 -18.60
N ALA A 424 -4.23 -10.91 -19.48
CA ALA A 424 -4.74 -10.65 -20.82
C ALA A 424 -6.11 -9.94 -20.80
N ALA A 425 -6.99 -10.29 -19.87
CA ALA A 425 -8.27 -9.63 -19.69
C ALA A 425 -8.11 -8.17 -19.20
N ARG A 426 -7.21 -7.93 -18.24
CA ARG A 426 -6.90 -6.59 -17.73
C ARG A 426 -6.25 -5.71 -18.80
N GLU A 427 -5.37 -6.26 -19.63
CA GLU A 427 -4.77 -5.55 -20.77
C GLU A 427 -5.82 -5.12 -21.79
N ARG A 428 -6.76 -6.01 -22.15
CA ARG A 428 -7.89 -5.67 -23.03
C ARG A 428 -8.75 -4.56 -22.45
N ALA A 429 -9.07 -4.64 -21.16
CA ALA A 429 -9.83 -3.61 -20.45
C ALA A 429 -9.10 -2.26 -20.47
N ALA A 430 -7.84 -2.23 -20.01
CA ALA A 430 -7.04 -1.02 -19.94
C ALA A 430 -6.83 -0.38 -21.32
N ALA A 431 -6.54 -1.15 -22.36
CA ALA A 431 -6.38 -0.65 -23.72
C ALA A 431 -7.68 -0.03 -24.25
N ARG A 432 -8.83 -0.69 -24.02
CA ARG A 432 -10.15 -0.17 -24.41
C ARG A 432 -10.49 1.13 -23.70
N TRP A 433 -10.23 1.22 -22.39
CA TRP A 433 -10.54 2.41 -21.59
C TRP A 433 -9.58 3.56 -21.90
N TRP A 434 -8.30 3.27 -22.14
CA TRP A 434 -7.34 4.25 -22.60
C TRP A 434 -7.76 4.89 -23.94
N ALA A 435 -8.21 4.09 -24.91
CA ALA A 435 -8.72 4.59 -26.18
C ALA A 435 -9.96 5.50 -26.02
N ASP A 436 -10.74 5.26 -24.97
CA ASP A 436 -11.90 6.06 -24.58
C ASP A 436 -11.56 7.28 -23.69
N GLY A 437 -10.28 7.50 -23.38
CA GLY A 437 -9.81 8.60 -22.52
C GLY A 437 -10.03 8.37 -21.01
N ILE A 438 -10.21 7.12 -20.58
CA ILE A 438 -10.46 6.73 -19.19
C ILE A 438 -9.21 6.02 -18.63
N THR A 439 -8.72 6.48 -17.48
CA THR A 439 -7.50 5.96 -16.83
C THR A 439 -7.74 4.69 -15.99
N ALA A 440 -8.86 3.99 -16.20
CA ALA A 440 -9.24 2.81 -15.44
C ALA A 440 -8.45 1.58 -15.92
N ARG A 441 -7.87 0.83 -14.98
CA ARG A 441 -7.09 -0.39 -15.29
C ARG A 441 -7.95 -1.64 -15.32
N THR A 442 -9.08 -1.60 -14.63
CA THR A 442 -10.01 -2.73 -14.53
C THR A 442 -11.44 -2.26 -14.80
N ASN A 443 -12.33 -3.17 -15.19
CA ASN A 443 -13.74 -2.83 -15.42
C ASN A 443 -14.46 -2.40 -14.13
N GLY A 444 -14.00 -2.86 -12.96
CA GLY A 444 -14.50 -2.44 -11.66
C GLY A 444 -14.33 -0.93 -11.40
N GLU A 445 -13.27 -0.32 -11.93
CA GLU A 445 -12.94 1.11 -11.75
C GLU A 445 -13.73 2.04 -12.68
N VAL A 446 -14.30 1.53 -13.78
CA VAL A 446 -14.97 2.36 -14.79
C VAL A 446 -16.23 3.02 -14.21
N PRO A 447 -16.50 4.31 -14.49
CA PRO A 447 -17.75 4.94 -14.09
C PRO A 447 -18.96 4.25 -14.72
N SER A 448 -19.91 3.77 -13.90
CA SER A 448 -21.07 3.02 -14.40
C SER A 448 -21.93 3.82 -15.38
N SER A 449 -22.03 5.14 -15.18
CA SER A 449 -22.74 6.04 -16.09
C SER A 449 -22.13 6.08 -17.48
N TYR A 450 -20.82 5.89 -17.60
CA TYR A 450 -20.13 5.78 -18.87
C TYR A 450 -20.51 4.48 -19.59
N LEU A 451 -20.44 3.34 -18.89
CA LEU A 451 -20.83 2.05 -19.44
C LEU A 451 -22.27 2.07 -19.98
N ARG A 452 -23.24 2.56 -19.20
CA ARG A 452 -24.64 2.64 -19.64
C ARG A 452 -24.86 3.48 -20.90
N ARG A 453 -24.09 4.55 -21.09
CA ARG A 453 -24.32 5.54 -22.17
C ARG A 453 -23.47 5.33 -23.41
N LYS A 454 -22.24 4.83 -23.23
CA LYS A 454 -21.21 4.81 -24.27
C LYS A 454 -20.72 3.41 -24.61
N ARG A 455 -20.84 2.46 -23.67
CA ARG A 455 -20.37 1.07 -23.82
C ARG A 455 -21.40 0.09 -23.25
N PRO A 456 -22.68 0.12 -23.71
CA PRO A 456 -23.68 -0.83 -23.26
C PRO A 456 -23.35 -2.25 -23.77
N ALA A 457 -23.95 -3.26 -23.13
CA ALA A 457 -23.99 -4.60 -23.71
C ALA A 457 -24.81 -4.61 -25.02
N ALA A 458 -24.81 -5.74 -25.72
CA ALA A 458 -25.65 -5.93 -26.90
C ALA A 458 -27.14 -5.65 -26.59
N GLU A 459 -27.90 -5.18 -27.58
CA GLU A 459 -29.29 -4.73 -27.37
C GLU A 459 -30.16 -5.77 -26.67
N ALA A 460 -30.11 -7.04 -27.11
CA ALA A 460 -30.87 -8.12 -26.49
C ALA A 460 -30.52 -8.30 -25.00
N ALA A 461 -29.25 -8.13 -24.63
CA ALA A 461 -28.78 -8.24 -23.26
C ALA A 461 -29.22 -7.02 -22.41
N MET A 462 -29.26 -5.83 -22.99
CA MET A 462 -29.81 -4.64 -22.35
C MET A 462 -31.33 -4.74 -22.11
N VAL A 463 -32.06 -5.38 -23.03
CA VAL A 463 -33.49 -5.69 -22.84
C VAL A 463 -33.68 -6.65 -21.66
N MET A 464 -32.86 -7.71 -21.56
CA MET A 464 -32.87 -8.62 -20.40
C MET A 464 -32.65 -7.85 -19.09
N LEU A 465 -31.63 -7.00 -19.00
CA LEU A 465 -31.38 -6.18 -17.80
C LEU A 465 -32.56 -5.27 -17.45
N SER A 466 -33.21 -4.71 -18.47
CA SER A 466 -34.37 -3.84 -18.29
C SER A 466 -35.58 -4.60 -17.72
N ALA A 467 -35.78 -5.86 -18.13
CA ALA A 467 -36.82 -6.74 -17.59
C ALA A 467 -36.56 -7.06 -16.11
N TYR A 468 -35.35 -7.52 -15.76
CA TYR A 468 -34.98 -7.80 -14.36
C TYR A 468 -35.12 -6.58 -13.44
N LEU A 469 -34.80 -5.39 -13.97
CA LEU A 469 -34.99 -4.14 -13.25
C LEU A 469 -36.47 -3.78 -13.07
N ALA A 470 -37.31 -3.97 -14.11
CA ALA A 470 -38.74 -3.70 -14.06
C ALA A 470 -39.47 -4.64 -13.08
N ASP A 471 -39.04 -5.91 -13.02
CA ASP A 471 -39.57 -6.92 -12.10
C ASP A 471 -39.08 -6.75 -10.65
N GLY A 472 -38.12 -5.85 -10.41
CA GLY A 472 -37.57 -5.57 -9.09
C GLY A 472 -36.59 -6.63 -8.58
N GLU A 473 -36.16 -7.58 -9.41
CA GLU A 473 -35.14 -8.58 -9.05
C GLU A 473 -33.76 -7.93 -8.88
N ILE A 474 -33.47 -6.83 -9.61
CA ILE A 474 -32.25 -6.04 -9.45
C ILE A 474 -32.55 -4.54 -9.30
N SER A 475 -31.71 -3.83 -8.55
CA SER A 475 -31.77 -2.36 -8.48
C SER A 475 -31.01 -1.71 -9.64
N GLN A 476 -31.12 -0.38 -9.78
CA GLN A 476 -30.28 0.40 -10.71
C GLN A 476 -28.77 0.20 -10.44
N ARG A 477 -28.36 0.10 -9.17
CA ARG A 477 -26.98 -0.27 -8.80
C ARG A 477 -26.68 -1.73 -9.14
N GLY A 478 -27.71 -2.58 -9.08
CA GLY A 478 -27.72 -3.94 -9.64
C GLY A 478 -27.21 -3.97 -11.08
N VAL A 479 -27.92 -3.26 -11.96
CA VAL A 479 -27.61 -3.13 -13.40
C VAL A 479 -26.18 -2.67 -13.63
N ASP A 480 -25.74 -1.64 -12.91
CA ASP A 480 -24.40 -1.05 -13.05
C ASP A 480 -23.28 -2.06 -12.82
N ARG A 481 -23.44 -2.89 -11.79
CA ARG A 481 -22.47 -3.92 -11.41
C ARG A 481 -22.49 -5.09 -12.37
N VAL A 482 -23.69 -5.51 -12.78
CA VAL A 482 -23.84 -6.57 -13.80
C VAL A 482 -23.18 -6.14 -15.09
N LEU A 483 -23.31 -4.89 -15.53
CA LEU A 483 -22.60 -4.39 -16.71
C LEU A 483 -21.08 -4.43 -16.55
N LYS A 484 -20.54 -4.02 -15.39
CA LYS A 484 -19.10 -4.12 -15.11
C LYS A 484 -18.59 -5.56 -15.16
N LEU A 485 -19.34 -6.49 -14.56
CA LEU A 485 -19.05 -7.93 -14.59
C LEU A 485 -19.13 -8.49 -16.01
N SER A 486 -20.13 -8.09 -16.77
CA SER A 486 -20.33 -8.53 -18.16
C SER A 486 -19.14 -8.13 -19.05
N TRP A 487 -18.62 -6.90 -18.86
CA TRP A 487 -17.40 -6.46 -19.53
C TRP A 487 -16.18 -7.30 -19.14
N THR A 488 -16.05 -7.68 -17.86
CA THR A 488 -14.97 -8.58 -17.43
C THR A 488 -15.08 -9.97 -18.04
N LEU A 489 -16.30 -10.52 -18.12
CA LEU A 489 -16.53 -11.80 -18.77
C LEU A 489 -16.25 -11.74 -20.27
N ALA A 490 -16.64 -10.65 -20.94
CA ALA A 490 -16.31 -10.41 -22.34
C ALA A 490 -14.79 -10.32 -22.54
N ASP A 491 -14.08 -9.63 -21.64
CA ASP A 491 -12.62 -9.58 -21.68
C ASP A 491 -12.00 -10.96 -21.50
N LEU A 492 -12.43 -11.75 -20.51
CA LEU A 492 -11.94 -13.12 -20.34
C LEU A 492 -12.21 -14.00 -21.58
N ALA A 493 -13.35 -13.81 -22.25
CA ALA A 493 -13.71 -14.52 -23.48
C ALA A 493 -13.08 -13.94 -24.76
N GLY A 494 -12.36 -12.82 -24.69
CA GLY A 494 -11.79 -12.14 -25.86
C GLY A 494 -12.84 -11.48 -26.77
N LYS A 495 -14.04 -11.19 -26.26
CA LYS A 495 -15.13 -10.54 -26.98
C LYS A 495 -15.00 -9.00 -26.94
N ALA A 496 -15.38 -8.35 -28.04
CA ALA A 496 -15.34 -6.88 -28.14
C ALA A 496 -16.50 -6.17 -27.42
N GLN A 497 -17.60 -6.88 -27.17
CA GLN A 497 -18.80 -6.39 -26.49
C GLN A 497 -19.48 -7.55 -25.74
N PRO A 498 -20.03 -7.33 -24.54
CA PRO A 498 -20.82 -8.35 -23.83
C PRO A 498 -22.15 -8.62 -24.51
N ASP A 499 -22.53 -9.89 -24.62
CA ASP A 499 -23.83 -10.32 -25.13
C ASP A 499 -24.72 -10.93 -24.02
N LEU A 500 -25.75 -11.68 -24.43
CA LEU A 500 -26.69 -12.33 -23.51
C LEU A 500 -26.00 -13.31 -22.55
N ASP A 501 -24.98 -14.04 -23.02
CA ASP A 501 -24.30 -15.06 -22.22
C ASP A 501 -23.49 -14.40 -21.10
N GLU A 502 -22.75 -13.33 -21.41
CA GLU A 502 -21.99 -12.59 -20.40
C GLU A 502 -22.91 -11.90 -19.39
N VAL A 503 -24.01 -11.31 -19.84
CA VAL A 503 -24.97 -10.66 -18.93
C VAL A 503 -25.69 -11.67 -18.05
N GLY A 504 -26.11 -12.81 -18.60
CA GLY A 504 -26.74 -13.89 -17.84
C GLY A 504 -25.80 -14.44 -16.75
N ARG A 505 -24.55 -14.76 -17.11
CA ARG A 505 -23.53 -15.20 -16.14
C ARG A 505 -23.20 -14.14 -15.10
N ALA A 506 -23.18 -12.86 -15.49
CA ALA A 506 -22.95 -11.76 -14.55
C ALA A 506 -24.12 -11.59 -13.56
N LEU A 507 -25.37 -11.84 -13.96
CA LEU A 507 -26.52 -11.89 -13.05
C LEU A 507 -26.36 -13.03 -12.03
N ASP A 508 -25.95 -14.22 -12.48
CA ASP A 508 -25.72 -15.37 -11.60
C ASP A 508 -24.59 -15.09 -10.58
N LEU A 509 -23.46 -14.55 -11.06
CA LEU A 509 -22.31 -14.19 -10.21
C LEU A 509 -22.59 -13.06 -9.23
N ARG A 510 -23.48 -12.13 -9.59
CA ARG A 510 -23.92 -11.10 -8.64
C ARG A 510 -24.62 -11.76 -7.45
N GLY A 511 -25.44 -12.77 -7.75
CA GLY A 511 -26.27 -13.46 -6.78
C GLY A 511 -27.21 -12.50 -6.05
N SER A 512 -28.07 -13.05 -5.21
CA SER A 512 -28.85 -12.26 -4.25
C SER A 512 -28.28 -12.46 -2.85
N ILE A 513 -27.76 -11.40 -2.21
CA ILE A 513 -27.52 -11.35 -0.73
C ILE A 513 -28.87 -11.25 0.01
N ASN A 514 -29.94 -11.80 -0.56
CA ASN A 514 -31.22 -11.91 0.11
C ASN A 514 -31.16 -13.15 0.99
N VAL A 515 -30.63 -12.94 2.20
CA VAL A 515 -30.80 -13.81 3.36
C VAL A 515 -32.29 -14.19 3.58
N GLY A 516 -33.23 -13.42 3.01
CA GLY A 516 -34.66 -13.72 2.99
C GLY A 516 -35.10 -14.90 2.11
N ARG A 517 -34.41 -15.25 1.01
CA ARG A 517 -34.78 -16.43 0.19
C ARG A 517 -34.28 -17.76 0.77
N LEU A 518 -33.35 -17.72 1.72
CA LEU A 518 -32.97 -18.89 2.53
C LEU A 518 -33.90 -19.12 3.73
N ALA A 519 -34.88 -18.23 3.95
CA ALA A 519 -35.85 -18.29 5.05
C ALA A 519 -37.29 -18.63 4.60
N ALA A 520 -37.53 -18.69 3.28
CA ALA A 520 -38.70 -19.31 2.67
C ALA A 520 -38.31 -20.72 2.20
#